data_AF-T1BSS6-F1
#
_entry.id   AF-T1BSS6-F1
#
_cell.length_a   1.000
_cell.length_b   1.000
_cell.length_c   1.000
_cell.angle_alpha   90.00
_cell.angle_beta   90.00
_cell.angle_gamma   90.00
#
_symmetry.space_group_name_H-M   'P 1'
#
loop_
_entity.id
_entity.type
_entity.pdbx_description
1 polymer ?
#
loop_
_entity_poly.entity_id
_entity_poly.type
_entity_poly.pdbx_seq_one_letter_code
_entity_poly.pdbx_strand_id
1 'polypeptide(L)'
;QSLCRRMGIGEIDPDTAAFPAGSMFYARLEALRPLLDTSLEPFEFEPETGQQDGTMAHAIERVLGLCVQAAGMRVTTSTALDEADAGGRARLSIRGARW
;
A
#
# COMPACT_ATOMS: atom_id res chain seq x y z
N GLN A 1 10.62 -13.63 2.26
CA GLN A 1 9.85 -14.56 3.13
C GLN A 1 9.94 -14.22 4.62
N SER A 2 11.08 -13.78 5.15
CA SER A 2 11.22 -13.42 6.58
C SER A 2 10.32 -12.24 7.00
N LEU A 3 10.22 -11.20 6.17
CA LEU A 3 9.41 -10.01 6.47
C LEU A 3 7.90 -10.31 6.54
N CYS A 4 7.34 -11.07 5.60
CA CYS A 4 5.92 -11.45 5.63
C CYS A 4 5.54 -12.19 6.91
N ARG A 5 6.39 -13.11 7.38
CA ARG A 5 6.19 -13.81 8.65
C ARG A 5 6.18 -12.85 9.84
N ARG A 6 7.07 -11.85 9.87
CA ARG A 6 7.08 -10.82 10.94
C ARG A 6 5.80 -10.01 10.96
N MET A 7 5.23 -9.70 9.79
CA MET A 7 3.98 -8.96 9.66
C MET A 7 2.73 -9.80 10.01
N GLY A 8 2.88 -11.11 10.28
CA GLY A 8 1.75 -12.02 10.45
C GLY A 8 0.94 -12.23 9.16
N ILE A 9 1.49 -11.83 8.02
CA ILE A 9 0.87 -12.04 6.71
C ILE A 9 1.22 -13.46 6.27
N GLY A 10 0.20 -14.31 6.12
CA GLY A 10 0.33 -15.71 5.70
C GLY A 10 0.85 -15.89 4.27
N GLU A 11 0.60 -17.05 3.67
CA GLU A 11 0.88 -17.26 2.25
C GLU A 11 -0.04 -16.35 1.42
N ILE A 12 0.52 -15.25 0.94
CA ILE A 12 -0.05 -14.45 -0.13
C ILE A 12 0.93 -14.52 -1.28
N ASP A 13 0.41 -14.78 -2.47
CA ASP A 13 1.19 -14.83 -3.70
C ASP A 13 1.78 -13.43 -3.98
N PRO A 14 3.11 -13.23 -3.81
CA PRO A 14 3.73 -11.93 -4.02
C PRO A 14 3.63 -11.47 -5.48
N ASP A 15 3.39 -12.38 -6.43
CA ASP A 15 3.21 -12.04 -7.85
C ASP A 15 1.82 -11.45 -8.13
N THR A 16 0.88 -11.59 -7.18
CA THR A 16 -0.47 -11.02 -7.29
C THR A 16 -0.64 -9.68 -6.57
N ALA A 17 0.33 -9.29 -5.74
CA ALA A 17 0.25 -8.08 -4.93
C ALA A 17 0.68 -6.85 -5.75
N ALA A 18 -0.22 -5.87 -5.86
CA ALA A 18 0.12 -4.59 -6.47
C ALA A 18 1.10 -3.81 -5.60
N PHE A 19 2.16 -3.26 -6.19
CA PHE A 19 3.15 -2.43 -5.50
C PHE A 19 3.50 -1.20 -6.37
N PRO A 20 4.09 -0.14 -5.79
CA PRO A 20 4.29 1.13 -6.51
C PRO A 20 5.25 1.03 -7.71
N ALA A 21 6.22 0.11 -7.69
CA ALA A 21 7.17 -0.11 -8.79
C ALA A 21 7.86 1.18 -9.26
N GLY A 22 8.33 2.00 -8.31
CA GLY A 22 8.91 3.31 -8.59
C GLY A 22 7.91 4.45 -8.89
N SER A 23 6.61 4.20 -8.83
CA SER A 23 5.58 5.26 -8.85
C SER A 23 5.35 5.86 -7.46
N MET A 24 4.72 7.03 -7.43
CA MET A 24 4.27 7.65 -6.20
C MET A 24 2.96 7.00 -5.73
N PHE A 25 2.84 6.75 -4.43
CA PHE A 25 1.62 6.25 -3.81
C PHE A 25 1.30 7.02 -2.54
N TYR A 26 0.04 6.93 -2.11
CA TYR A 26 -0.39 7.33 -0.78
C TYR A 26 -1.21 6.17 -0.20
N ALA A 27 -1.10 5.96 1.11
CA ALA A 27 -1.80 4.89 1.80
C ALA A 27 -2.39 5.41 3.12
N ARG A 28 -3.49 4.80 3.55
CA ARG A 28 -3.99 5.00 4.91
C ARG A 28 -2.99 4.41 5.89
N LEU A 29 -2.72 5.11 7.00
CA LEU A 29 -1.77 4.63 8.01
C LEU A 29 -2.16 3.25 8.56
N GLU A 30 -3.46 3.00 8.72
CA GLU A 30 -4.00 1.70 9.16
C GLU A 30 -3.62 0.55 8.21
N ALA A 31 -3.45 0.84 6.92
CA ALA A 31 -3.03 -0.14 5.91
C ALA A 31 -1.59 -0.60 6.12
N LEU A 32 -0.75 0.28 6.65
CA LEU A 32 0.67 0.04 6.84
C LEU A 32 0.99 -0.57 8.20
N ARG A 33 -0.02 -0.74 9.06
CA ARG A 33 0.17 -1.23 10.42
C ARG A 33 0.94 -2.56 10.51
N PRO A 34 0.66 -3.58 9.66
CA PRO A 34 1.42 -4.83 9.69
C PRO A 34 2.92 -4.64 9.52
N LEU A 35 3.33 -3.71 8.64
CA LEU A 35 4.73 -3.37 8.41
C LEU A 35 5.31 -2.57 9.57
N LEU A 36 4.59 -1.56 10.07
CA LEU A 36 5.08 -0.69 11.14
C LEU A 36 5.29 -1.44 12.46
N ASP A 37 4.48 -2.47 12.73
CA ASP A 37 4.59 -3.30 13.92
C ASP A 37 5.73 -4.33 13.86
N THR A 38 6.47 -4.42 12.75
CA THR A 38 7.64 -5.31 12.64
C THR A 38 8.88 -4.80 13.36
N SER A 39 8.88 -3.53 13.81
CA SER A 39 10.01 -2.88 14.48
C SER A 39 11.32 -3.07 13.71
N LEU A 40 11.33 -2.67 12.43
CA LEU A 40 12.53 -2.71 11.61
C LEU A 40 13.60 -1.76 12.15
N GLU A 41 14.81 -2.26 12.26
CA GLU A 41 15.95 -1.49 12.74
C GLU A 41 16.86 -1.05 11.57
N PRO A 42 17.56 0.09 11.66
CA PRO A 42 18.39 0.59 10.57
C PRO A 42 19.49 -0.38 10.10
N PHE A 43 20.00 -1.23 10.98
CA PHE A 43 21.04 -2.20 10.64
C PHE A 43 20.53 -3.36 9.77
N GLU A 44 19.21 -3.53 9.66
CA GLU A 44 18.59 -4.53 8.78
C GLU A 44 18.57 -4.10 7.31
N PHE A 45 18.95 -2.85 7.05
CA PHE A 45 19.04 -2.29 5.70
C PHE A 45 20.47 -2.40 5.18
N GLU A 46 20.60 -2.86 3.95
CA GLU A 46 21.84 -2.87 3.21
C GLU A 46 22.27 -1.44 2.87
N PRO A 47 23.58 -1.16 2.75
CA PRO A 47 24.08 0.14 2.29
C PRO A 47 23.52 0.47 0.90
N GLU A 48 23.06 1.71 0.71
CA GLU A 48 22.54 2.19 -0.57
C GLU A 48 23.68 2.41 -1.58
N THR A 49 24.00 1.37 -2.35
CA THR A 49 25.02 1.39 -3.42
C THR A 49 24.42 1.24 -4.81
N GLY A 50 23.11 1.49 -4.93
CA GLY A 50 22.36 1.38 -6.20
C GLY A 50 21.82 -0.02 -6.48
N GLN A 51 21.71 -0.89 -5.47
CA GLN A 51 21.11 -2.21 -5.60
C GLN A 51 19.61 -2.09 -5.88
N GLN A 52 19.11 -2.88 -6.82
CA GLN A 52 17.71 -2.89 -7.24
C GLN A 52 16.92 -4.10 -6.72
N ASP A 53 17.61 -5.09 -6.15
CA ASP A 53 17.02 -6.32 -5.62
C ASP A 53 17.86 -6.86 -4.46
N GLY A 54 17.27 -7.77 -3.68
CA GLY A 54 17.91 -8.45 -2.56
C GLY A 54 18.10 -7.56 -1.33
N THR A 55 17.41 -6.42 -1.27
CA THR A 55 17.49 -5.47 -0.14
C THR A 55 16.21 -5.44 0.68
N MET A 56 16.34 -5.03 1.95
CA MET A 56 15.20 -4.76 2.83
C MET A 56 14.31 -3.66 2.26
N ALA A 57 14.89 -2.61 1.67
CA ALA A 57 14.12 -1.53 1.05
C ALA A 57 13.23 -2.04 -0.09
N HIS A 58 13.75 -2.94 -0.93
CA HIS A 58 12.96 -3.55 -2.00
C HIS A 58 11.90 -4.52 -1.47
N ALA A 59 12.23 -5.29 -0.43
CA ALA A 59 11.26 -6.15 0.24
C ALA A 59 10.09 -5.33 0.80
N ILE A 60 10.36 -4.17 1.41
CA ILE A 60 9.34 -3.24 1.90
C ILE A 60 8.45 -2.77 0.76
N GLU A 61 9.02 -2.32 -0.36
CA GLU A 61 8.24 -1.86 -1.52
C GLU A 61 7.24 -2.93 -1.99
N ARG A 62 7.72 -4.18 -2.13
CA ARG A 62 6.92 -5.31 -2.62
C ARG A 62 5.78 -5.70 -1.68
N VAL A 63 5.95 -5.53 -0.37
CA VAL A 63 4.92 -5.91 0.61
C VAL A 63 3.86 -4.84 0.88
N LEU A 64 4.01 -3.62 0.35
CA LEU A 64 3.03 -2.55 0.56
C LEU A 64 1.61 -2.97 0.13
N GLY A 65 1.50 -3.63 -1.03
CA GLY A 65 0.22 -4.18 -1.49
C GLY A 65 -0.36 -5.25 -0.57
N LEU A 66 0.50 -6.10 -0.03
CA LEU A 66 0.12 -7.14 0.93
C LEU A 66 -0.41 -6.54 2.23
N CYS A 67 0.19 -5.46 2.71
CA CYS A 67 -0.28 -4.76 3.91
C CYS A 67 -1.69 -4.18 3.69
N VAL A 68 -1.93 -3.59 2.51
CA VAL A 68 -3.26 -3.09 2.13
C VAL A 68 -4.30 -4.20 2.10
N GLN A 69 -3.97 -5.35 1.49
CA GLN A 69 -4.87 -6.51 1.43
C GLN A 69 -5.13 -7.10 2.82
N ALA A 70 -4.10 -7.25 3.64
CA ALA A 70 -4.22 -7.77 5.01
C ALA A 70 -5.10 -6.87 5.90
N ALA A 71 -5.10 -5.56 5.64
CA ALA A 71 -5.96 -4.60 6.31
C ALA A 71 -7.38 -4.51 5.72
N GLY A 72 -7.77 -5.41 4.80
CA GLY A 72 -9.10 -5.45 4.19
C GLY A 72 -9.37 -4.30 3.21
N MET A 73 -8.32 -3.62 2.75
CA MET A 73 -8.40 -2.52 1.80
C MET A 73 -7.99 -2.97 0.39
N ARG A 74 -8.13 -2.07 -0.56
CA ARG A 74 -7.80 -2.30 -1.96
C ARG A 74 -6.80 -1.27 -2.48
N VAL A 75 -5.89 -1.74 -3.33
CA VAL A 75 -5.00 -0.88 -4.10
C VAL A 75 -5.72 -0.45 -5.37
N THR A 76 -5.57 0.82 -5.74
CA THR A 76 -6.13 1.37 -6.98
C THR A 76 -5.24 2.50 -7.48
N THR A 77 -5.33 2.82 -8.77
CA THR A 77 -4.60 3.92 -9.39
C THR A 77 -5.44 5.19 -9.33
N SER A 78 -4.79 6.36 -9.39
CA SER A 78 -5.50 7.65 -9.45
C SER A 78 -6.45 7.71 -10.65
N THR A 79 -6.03 7.19 -11.81
CA THR A 79 -6.87 7.13 -13.01
C THR A 79 -8.15 6.32 -12.79
N ALA A 80 -8.05 5.17 -12.12
CA ALA A 80 -9.21 4.33 -11.85
C ALA A 80 -10.17 4.97 -10.82
N LEU A 81 -9.65 5.80 -9.91
CA LEU A 81 -10.47 6.59 -8.98
C LEU A 81 -11.26 7.67 -9.72
N ASP A 82 -10.62 8.40 -10.63
CA ASP A 82 -11.28 9.45 -11.42
C ASP A 82 -12.40 8.86 -12.29
N GLU A 83 -12.18 7.68 -12.89
CA GLU A 83 -13.19 6.96 -13.66
C GLU A 83 -14.40 6.52 -12.80
N ALA A 84 -14.14 6.04 -11.57
CA ALA A 84 -15.20 5.68 -10.63
C ALA A 84 -16.04 6.88 -10.20
N ASP A 85 -15.40 8.04 -9.98
CA ASP A 85 -16.08 9.29 -9.63
C ASP A 85 -16.85 9.87 -10.83
N ALA A 86 -16.32 9.73 -12.05
CA ALA A 86 -16.98 10.16 -13.29
C ALA A 86 -18.27 9.36 -13.57
N GLY A 87 -18.32 8.08 -13.18
CA GLY A 87 -19.50 7.23 -13.31
C GLY A 87 -20.56 7.41 -12.21
N GLY A 88 -20.27 8.18 -11.16
CA GLY A 88 -20.95 8.05 -9.87
C GLY A 88 -21.32 9.34 -9.14
N ARG A 89 -21.64 10.45 -9.81
CA ARG A 89 -22.32 11.57 -9.13
C ARG A 89 -23.84 11.41 -9.13
N ALA A 90 -24.33 10.61 -8.19
CA ALA A 90 -25.64 10.92 -7.61
C ALA A 90 -25.54 12.33 -7.01
N ARG A 91 -26.20 13.29 -7.65
CA ARG A 91 -26.27 14.70 -7.25
C ARG A 91 -26.64 14.78 -5.77
N LEU A 92 -25.70 15.18 -4.91
CA LEU A 92 -26.01 15.54 -3.53
C LEU A 92 -26.91 16.79 -3.59
N SER A 93 -28.23 16.58 -3.53
CA SER A 93 -29.22 17.64 -3.44
C SER A 93 -29.24 18.13 -2.00
N ILE A 94 -28.40 19.12 -1.70
CA ILE A 94 -28.64 19.97 -0.54
C ILE A 94 -29.90 20.80 -0.81
N ARG A 95 -31.06 20.29 -0.38
CA ARG A 95 -32.28 21.11 -0.29
C ARG A 95 -32.15 22.02 0.92
N GLY A 96 -32.04 23.32 0.66
CA GLY A 96 -32.47 24.37 1.59
C GLY A 96 -31.43 24.86 2.59
N ALA A 97 -30.54 25.73 2.16
CA ALA A 97 -30.08 26.84 2.99
C ALA A 97 -30.34 28.13 2.21
N ARG A 98 -31.36 28.87 2.63
CA ARG A 98 -31.60 30.25 2.20
C ARG A 98 -30.71 31.14 3.06
N TRP A 99 -29.95 32.02 2.41
CA TRP A 99 -29.41 33.22 3.02
C TRP A 99 -30.35 34.37 2.65
#